data_AF-A0A100Y9W3-F1
#
_entry.id   AF-A0A100Y9W3-F1
#
_cell.length_a   1.000
_cell.length_b   1.000
_cell.length_c   1.000
_cell.angle_alpha   90.00
_cell.angle_beta   90.00
_cell.angle_gamma   90.00
#
_symmetry.space_group_name_H-M   'P 1'
#
loop_
_entity.id
_entity.type
_entity.pdbx_description
1 polymer ?
#
loop_
_entity_poly.entity_id
_entity_poly.type
_entity_poly.pdbx_seq_one_letter_code
_entity_poly.pdbx_strand_id
1 'polypeptide(L)'
;MTPCRIPPDHDPDVIRTVHRVGLTLGVSDKVMLAAFEAGWVESHMNNLDCGDKDSLGVFQQRPSQGWGTPEQIRDVPYAAERFFRGAMGVERRSPGLSAGRTAQEVQRSAHPDRYDAAEGKARALLREAEAAAAAAPPRVGAAGIPAPTEPAPPRAVPAQAIPPSAGQARRAGQARGRSADGAAAGQ
;
A
#
# COMPACT_ATOMS: atom_id res chain seq x y z
N MET A 1 -14.48 18.98 15.04
CA MET A 1 -13.87 17.67 14.77
C MET A 1 -12.44 17.94 14.32
N THR A 2 -11.44 17.38 15.01
CA THR A 2 -10.04 17.51 14.61
C THR A 2 -9.85 16.71 13.31
N PRO A 3 -9.26 17.28 12.24
CA PRO A 3 -9.01 16.53 11.02
C PRO A 3 -8.08 15.35 11.31
N CYS A 4 -8.36 14.20 10.71
CA CYS A 4 -7.47 13.04 10.85
C CYS A 4 -6.09 13.39 10.29
N ARG A 5 -5.05 13.22 11.11
CA ARG A 5 -3.68 13.57 10.73
C ARG A 5 -2.92 12.30 10.39
N ILE A 6 -2.57 12.15 9.12
CA ILE A 6 -1.68 11.08 8.66
C ILE A 6 -0.23 11.53 8.93
N PRO A 7 0.58 10.76 9.69
CA PRO A 7 2.00 11.05 9.85
C PRO A 7 2.73 11.07 8.49
N PRO A 8 3.75 11.92 8.28
CA PRO A 8 4.49 11.96 7.01
C PRO A 8 5.37 10.71 6.80
N ASP A 9 5.76 10.06 7.90
CA ASP A 9 6.62 8.88 7.92
C ASP A 9 5.81 7.63 8.27
N HIS A 10 6.40 6.45 8.01
CA HIS A 10 5.80 5.17 8.34
C HIS A 10 6.14 4.70 9.75
N ASP A 11 5.28 3.83 10.29
CA ASP A 11 5.58 3.09 11.51
C ASP A 11 6.35 1.80 11.17
N PRO A 12 7.60 1.62 11.68
CA PRO A 12 8.40 0.43 11.40
C PRO A 12 7.80 -0.86 11.97
N ASP A 13 7.00 -0.81 13.04
CA ASP A 13 6.30 -1.99 13.56
C ASP A 13 5.13 -2.41 12.66
N VAL A 14 4.45 -1.45 12.05
CA VAL A 14 3.35 -1.73 11.09
C VAL A 14 3.88 -2.45 9.85
N ILE A 15 4.94 -1.92 9.20
CA ILE A 15 5.50 -2.57 7.99
C ILE A 15 6.03 -3.98 8.30
N ARG A 16 6.65 -4.19 9.47
CA ARG A 16 7.15 -5.50 9.91
C ARG A 16 6.01 -6.47 10.15
N THR A 17 4.91 -6.00 10.72
CA THR A 17 3.73 -6.82 11.01
C THR A 17 3.00 -7.22 9.73
N VAL A 18 2.75 -6.28 8.82
CA VAL A 18 2.13 -6.55 7.50
C VAL A 18 2.97 -7.55 6.71
N HIS A 19 4.29 -7.34 6.63
CA HIS A 19 5.20 -8.28 5.97
C HIS A 19 5.12 -9.69 6.56
N ARG A 20 5.19 -9.80 7.90
CA ARG A 20 5.11 -11.09 8.61
C ARG A 20 3.81 -11.83 8.32
N VAL A 21 2.66 -11.14 8.37
CA VAL A 21 1.37 -11.77 8.09
C VAL A 21 1.32 -12.29 6.66
N GLY A 22 1.81 -11.52 5.68
CA GLY A 22 1.85 -11.99 4.30
C GLY A 22 2.76 -13.21 4.10
N LEU A 23 3.92 -13.27 4.80
CA LEU A 23 4.76 -14.47 4.83
C LEU A 23 4.03 -15.67 5.44
N THR A 24 3.34 -15.49 6.56
CA THR A 24 2.55 -16.55 7.22
C THR A 24 1.43 -17.08 6.30
N LEU A 25 0.84 -16.22 5.48
CA LEU A 25 -0.19 -16.61 4.51
C LEU A 25 0.37 -17.16 3.19
N GLY A 26 1.69 -17.10 2.97
CA GLY A 26 2.33 -17.56 1.74
C GLY A 26 1.88 -16.79 0.50
N VAL A 27 1.68 -15.48 0.62
CA VAL A 27 1.22 -14.64 -0.51
C VAL A 27 2.32 -14.47 -1.56
N SER A 28 1.93 -14.18 -2.80
CA SER A 28 2.88 -13.85 -3.87
C SER A 28 3.55 -12.49 -3.64
N ASP A 29 4.71 -12.25 -4.26
CA ASP A 29 5.40 -10.95 -4.23
C ASP A 29 4.50 -9.81 -4.72
N LYS A 30 3.64 -10.08 -5.71
CA LYS A 30 2.66 -9.11 -6.22
C LYS A 30 1.63 -8.77 -5.14
N VAL A 31 1.08 -9.77 -4.44
CA VAL A 31 0.09 -9.56 -3.37
C VAL A 31 0.73 -8.87 -2.16
N MET A 32 1.99 -9.21 -1.84
CA MET A 32 2.78 -8.49 -0.83
C MET A 32 2.91 -7.02 -1.20
N LEU A 33 3.36 -6.73 -2.42
CA LEU A 33 3.54 -5.37 -2.91
C LEU A 33 2.21 -4.60 -2.92
N ALA A 34 1.10 -5.24 -3.29
CA ALA A 34 -0.23 -4.61 -3.29
C ALA A 34 -0.65 -4.15 -1.88
N ALA A 35 -0.35 -4.94 -0.84
CA ALA A 35 -0.58 -4.50 0.53
C ALA A 35 0.32 -3.32 0.91
N PHE A 36 1.56 -3.30 0.43
CA PHE A 36 2.47 -2.20 0.70
C PHE A 36 2.07 -0.89 0.02
N GLU A 37 1.60 -0.96 -1.22
CA GLU A 37 1.03 0.18 -1.94
C GLU A 37 -0.24 0.67 -1.25
N ALA A 38 -1.14 -0.25 -0.84
CA ALA A 38 -2.35 0.12 -0.13
C ALA A 38 -2.07 0.80 1.21
N GLY A 39 -1.25 0.18 2.07
CA GLY A 39 -0.93 0.75 3.38
C GLY A 39 -0.25 2.12 3.27
N TRP A 40 0.63 2.31 2.28
CA TRP A 40 1.24 3.62 2.02
C TRP A 40 0.21 4.67 1.60
N VAL A 41 -0.65 4.35 0.63
CA VAL A 41 -1.67 5.29 0.11
C VAL A 41 -2.73 5.64 1.14
N GLU A 42 -3.08 4.72 2.03
CA GLU A 42 -4.18 4.89 2.98
C GLU A 42 -3.75 5.59 4.27
N SER A 43 -2.54 5.30 4.77
CA SER A 43 -2.12 5.74 6.11
C SER A 43 -0.63 6.07 6.23
N HIS A 44 0.11 6.08 5.12
CA HIS A 44 1.57 6.03 5.13
C HIS A 44 2.12 4.88 5.97
N MET A 45 1.43 3.74 6.04
CA MET A 45 1.78 2.61 6.91
C MET A 45 1.72 2.94 8.41
N ASN A 46 0.65 3.61 8.84
CA ASN A 46 0.39 3.89 10.26
C ASN A 46 -0.95 3.30 10.69
N ASN A 47 -1.02 2.80 11.92
CA ASN A 47 -2.27 2.28 12.46
C ASN A 47 -3.12 3.41 13.07
N LEU A 48 -3.97 4.03 12.24
CA LEU A 48 -4.71 5.24 12.62
C LEU A 48 -5.97 4.92 13.42
N ASP A 49 -6.29 5.77 14.40
CA ASP A 49 -7.54 5.77 15.17
C ASP A 49 -8.63 6.68 14.55
N CYS A 50 -8.34 7.22 13.36
CA CYS A 50 -9.20 8.12 12.62
C CYS A 50 -9.15 7.85 11.11
N GLY A 51 -10.11 8.43 10.38
CA GLY A 51 -10.19 8.37 8.93
C GLY A 51 -11.37 9.17 8.37
N ASP A 52 -11.67 9.01 7.09
CA ASP A 52 -12.96 9.47 6.54
C ASP A 52 -14.11 8.61 7.10
N LYS A 53 -15.19 9.25 7.55
CA LYS A 53 -16.35 8.58 8.18
C LYS A 53 -15.94 7.71 9.38
N ASP A 54 -16.03 6.38 9.24
CA ASP A 54 -15.64 5.36 10.22
C ASP A 54 -14.45 4.51 9.73
N SER A 55 -13.66 5.02 8.78
CA SER A 55 -12.41 4.38 8.36
C SER A 55 -11.38 4.40 9.48
N LEU A 56 -10.72 3.26 9.72
CA LEU A 56 -9.69 3.11 10.75
C LEU A 56 -8.54 2.22 10.26
N GLY A 57 -7.42 2.30 10.97
CA GLY A 57 -6.27 1.41 10.83
C GLY A 57 -5.44 1.65 9.58
N VAL A 58 -4.48 0.74 9.37
CA VAL A 58 -3.44 0.84 8.34
C VAL A 58 -3.98 0.87 6.90
N PHE A 59 -5.11 0.22 6.63
CA PHE A 59 -5.76 0.18 5.32
C PHE A 59 -7.02 1.05 5.24
N GLN A 60 -7.27 1.90 6.24
CA GLN A 60 -8.46 2.77 6.32
C GLN A 60 -9.77 2.03 6.06
N GLN A 61 -9.89 0.81 6.60
CA GLN A 61 -11.04 -0.09 6.46
C GLN A 61 -12.24 0.44 7.22
N ARG A 62 -13.47 0.13 6.77
CA ARG A 62 -14.71 0.62 7.39
C ARG A 62 -15.52 -0.51 8.03
N PRO A 63 -15.84 -0.42 9.33
CA PRO A 63 -16.74 -1.39 9.99
C PRO A 63 -18.12 -1.43 9.34
N SER A 64 -18.68 -0.26 8.99
CA SER A 64 -19.97 -0.17 8.29
C SER A 64 -19.99 -0.82 6.90
N GLN A 65 -18.83 -1.17 6.34
CA GLN A 65 -18.76 -1.94 5.10
C GLN A 65 -18.62 -3.44 5.34
N GLY A 66 -18.29 -3.88 6.56
CA GLY A 66 -18.11 -5.29 6.91
C GLY A 66 -16.64 -5.75 6.91
N TRP A 67 -15.69 -4.82 7.05
CA TRP A 67 -14.27 -5.17 7.15
C TRP A 67 -13.90 -5.79 8.49
N GLY A 68 -14.74 -5.65 9.51
CA GLY A 68 -14.56 -6.10 10.89
C GLY A 68 -15.15 -5.08 11.87
N THR A 69 -15.08 -5.33 13.18
CA THR A 69 -15.39 -4.32 14.21
C THR A 69 -14.29 -3.24 14.28
N PRO A 70 -14.54 -2.06 14.87
CA PRO A 70 -13.51 -1.03 15.06
C PRO A 70 -12.25 -1.54 15.79
N GLU A 71 -12.40 -2.49 16.72
CA GLU A 71 -11.28 -3.12 17.44
C GLU A 71 -10.48 -4.02 16.51
N GLN A 72 -11.15 -4.82 15.69
CA GLN A 72 -10.51 -5.74 14.76
C GLN A 72 -9.74 -5.00 13.67
N ILE A 73 -10.32 -3.98 13.04
CA ILE A 73 -9.65 -3.27 11.94
C ILE A 73 -8.52 -2.34 12.41
N ARG A 74 -8.45 -2.04 13.72
CA ARG A 74 -7.30 -1.40 14.37
C ARG A 74 -6.25 -2.41 14.85
N ASP A 75 -6.51 -3.71 14.74
CA ASP A 75 -5.51 -4.74 14.96
C ASP A 75 -4.79 -5.01 13.62
N VAL A 76 -3.53 -4.56 13.51
CA VAL A 76 -2.77 -4.61 12.24
C VAL A 76 -2.68 -6.03 11.66
N PRO A 77 -2.41 -7.10 12.44
CA PRO A 77 -2.48 -8.47 11.96
C PRO A 77 -3.82 -8.84 11.33
N TYR A 78 -4.95 -8.54 12.00
CA TYR A 78 -6.28 -8.81 11.46
C TYR A 78 -6.53 -8.04 10.16
N ALA A 79 -6.27 -6.73 10.16
CA ALA A 79 -6.48 -5.88 9.00
C ALA A 79 -5.66 -6.36 7.78
N ALA A 80 -4.40 -6.76 8.02
CA ALA A 80 -3.52 -7.32 7.00
C ALA A 80 -4.01 -8.67 6.48
N GLU A 81 -4.42 -9.58 7.37
CA GLU A 81 -4.97 -10.87 6.96
C GLU A 81 -6.21 -10.70 6.07
N ARG A 82 -7.15 -9.83 6.46
CA ARG A 82 -8.35 -9.53 5.67
C ARG A 82 -7.99 -8.97 4.30
N PHE A 83 -7.07 -8.01 4.23
CA PHE A 83 -6.60 -7.45 2.96
C PHE A 83 -5.98 -8.54 2.07
N PHE A 84 -5.03 -9.31 2.60
CA PHE A 84 -4.33 -10.35 1.84
C PHE A 84 -5.27 -11.41 1.30
N ARG A 85 -6.24 -11.88 2.10
CA ARG A 85 -7.25 -12.84 1.62
C ARG A 85 -8.05 -12.28 0.45
N GLY A 86 -8.39 -10.99 0.49
CA GLY A 86 -8.99 -10.27 -0.64
C GLY A 86 -8.10 -10.24 -1.88
N ALA A 87 -6.85 -9.82 -1.70
CA ALA A 87 -5.86 -9.67 -2.77
C ALA A 87 -5.55 -11.01 -3.45
N MET A 88 -5.37 -12.09 -2.69
CA MET A 88 -5.21 -13.44 -3.25
C MET A 88 -6.45 -13.87 -4.06
N GLY A 89 -7.66 -13.47 -3.61
CA GLY A 89 -8.89 -13.70 -4.36
C GLY A 89 -8.92 -12.94 -5.68
N VAL A 90 -8.46 -11.70 -5.70
CA VAL A 90 -8.30 -10.90 -6.92
C VAL A 90 -7.27 -11.54 -7.85
N GLU A 91 -6.09 -11.90 -7.33
CA GLU A 91 -5.02 -12.53 -8.10
C GLU A 91 -5.50 -13.82 -8.78
N ARG A 92 -6.26 -14.68 -8.07
CA ARG A 92 -6.82 -15.90 -8.67
C ARG A 92 -7.81 -15.61 -9.80
N ARG A 93 -8.62 -14.56 -9.70
CA ARG A 93 -9.61 -14.21 -10.74
C ARG A 93 -9.00 -13.43 -11.91
N SER A 94 -7.96 -12.64 -11.62
CA SER A 94 -7.36 -11.67 -12.55
C SER A 94 -5.83 -11.64 -12.37
N PRO A 95 -5.11 -12.70 -12.77
CA PRO A 95 -3.68 -12.85 -12.48
C PRO A 95 -2.79 -11.81 -13.18
N GLY A 96 -3.25 -11.24 -14.30
CA GLY A 96 -2.51 -10.24 -15.09
C GLY A 96 -2.55 -8.81 -14.55
N LEU A 97 -3.26 -8.53 -13.45
CA LEU A 97 -3.27 -7.20 -12.83
C LEU A 97 -1.91 -6.86 -12.21
N SER A 98 -1.54 -5.58 -12.22
CA SER A 98 -0.44 -5.05 -11.41
C SER A 98 -0.73 -5.19 -9.90
N ALA A 99 0.28 -4.95 -9.06
CA ALA A 99 0.08 -4.85 -7.62
C ALA A 99 -0.91 -3.72 -7.28
N GLY A 100 -0.77 -2.55 -7.90
CA GLY A 100 -1.61 -1.40 -7.59
C GLY A 100 -3.05 -1.59 -8.06
N ARG A 101 -3.27 -2.23 -9.21
CA ARG A 101 -4.61 -2.64 -9.64
C ARG A 101 -5.19 -3.74 -8.78
N THR A 102 -4.36 -4.64 -8.25
CA THR A 102 -4.80 -5.63 -7.26
C THR A 102 -5.27 -4.95 -5.98
N ALA A 103 -4.50 -3.98 -5.47
CA ALA A 103 -4.87 -3.17 -4.32
C ALA A 103 -6.17 -2.38 -4.56
N GLN A 104 -6.31 -1.76 -5.74
CA GLN A 104 -7.52 -1.06 -6.12
C GLN A 104 -8.74 -2.00 -6.19
N GLU A 105 -8.61 -3.22 -6.68
CA GLU A 105 -9.73 -4.18 -6.71
C GLU A 105 -10.18 -4.63 -5.31
N VAL A 106 -9.24 -4.64 -4.36
CA VAL A 106 -9.54 -4.91 -2.94
C VAL A 106 -10.20 -3.71 -2.27
N GLN A 107 -9.56 -2.54 -2.34
CA GLN A 107 -9.99 -1.32 -1.63
C GLN A 107 -11.18 -0.63 -2.31
N ARG A 108 -11.26 -0.73 -3.63
CA ARG A 108 -12.28 -0.10 -4.52
C ARG A 108 -12.42 1.40 -4.27
N SER A 109 -11.30 2.10 -4.26
CA SER A 109 -11.25 3.54 -4.05
C SER A 109 -11.74 4.34 -5.27
N ALA A 110 -12.03 5.63 -5.09
CA ALA A 110 -12.36 6.55 -6.19
C ALA A 110 -11.14 6.97 -7.04
N HIS A 111 -9.92 6.58 -6.66
CA HIS A 111 -8.68 7.05 -7.26
C HIS A 111 -7.74 5.89 -7.61
N PRO A 112 -8.06 5.14 -8.68
CA PRO A 112 -7.46 3.83 -8.93
C PRO A 112 -5.95 3.90 -9.23
N ASP A 113 -5.47 5.02 -9.78
CA ASP A 113 -4.08 5.17 -10.23
C ASP A 113 -3.09 5.46 -9.08
N ARG A 114 -3.58 5.74 -7.86
CA ARG A 114 -2.69 6.09 -6.73
C ARG A 114 -1.84 4.94 -6.23
N TYR A 115 -2.33 3.71 -6.31
CA TYR A 115 -1.59 2.55 -5.82
C TYR A 115 -0.39 2.24 -6.71
N ASP A 116 -0.58 2.21 -8.03
CA ASP A 116 0.55 2.04 -8.97
C ASP A 116 1.56 3.20 -8.84
N ALA A 117 1.09 4.43 -8.57
CA ALA A 117 1.98 5.57 -8.32
C ALA A 117 2.82 5.41 -7.03
N ALA A 118 2.38 4.58 -6.08
CA ALA A 118 3.08 4.33 -4.83
C ALA A 118 4.15 3.22 -4.92
N GLU A 119 4.23 2.49 -6.04
CA GLU A 119 5.08 1.30 -6.20
C GLU A 119 6.52 1.52 -5.72
N GLY A 120 7.15 2.63 -6.13
CA GLY A 120 8.54 2.93 -5.77
C GLY A 120 8.76 3.07 -4.25
N LYS A 121 7.82 3.72 -3.55
CA LYS A 121 7.87 3.88 -2.09
C LYS A 121 7.50 2.58 -1.39
N ALA A 122 6.48 1.86 -1.87
CA ALA A 122 6.07 0.56 -1.35
C ALA A 122 7.22 -0.46 -1.40
N ARG A 123 7.95 -0.54 -2.52
CA ARG A 123 9.14 -1.39 -2.66
C ARG A 123 10.26 -1.02 -1.68
N ALA A 124 10.44 0.27 -1.38
CA ALA A 124 11.43 0.71 -0.41
C ALA A 124 11.08 0.26 1.02
N LEU A 125 9.81 0.41 1.41
CA LEU A 125 9.30 -0.04 2.71
C LEU A 125 9.34 -1.57 2.84
N LEU A 126 9.06 -2.29 1.75
CA LEU A 126 9.15 -3.76 1.74
C LEU A 126 10.59 -4.22 2.00
N ARG A 127 11.58 -3.64 1.30
CA ARG A 127 13.01 -3.94 1.56
C ARG A 127 13.43 -3.62 2.99
N GLU A 128 12.90 -2.56 3.57
CA GLU A 128 13.14 -2.22 4.98
C GLU A 128 12.58 -3.30 5.93
N ALA A 129 11.35 -3.76 5.69
CA ALA A 129 10.75 -4.84 6.45
C ALA A 129 11.51 -6.18 6.31
N GLU A 130 12.01 -6.50 5.12
CA GLU A 130 12.86 -7.65 4.85
C GLU A 130 14.20 -7.56 5.59
N ALA A 131 14.88 -6.42 5.53
CA ALA A 131 16.14 -6.19 6.24
C ALA A 131 15.97 -6.31 7.75
N ALA A 132 14.88 -5.76 8.30
CA ALA A 132 14.56 -5.88 9.71
C ALA A 132 14.24 -7.33 10.13
N ALA A 133 13.61 -8.11 9.26
CA ALA A 133 13.35 -9.53 9.50
C ALA A 133 14.65 -10.35 9.49
N ALA A 134 15.59 -10.05 8.58
CA ALA A 134 16.89 -10.72 8.49
C ALA A 134 17.80 -10.39 9.70
N ALA A 135 17.68 -9.20 10.28
CA ALA A 135 18.44 -8.79 11.46
C ALA A 135 17.90 -9.36 12.78
N ALA A 136 16.68 -9.91 12.79
CA ALA A 136 16.10 -10.51 13.99
C ALA A 136 16.69 -11.92 14.24
N PRO A 137 17.06 -12.27 15.48
CA PRO A 137 17.51 -13.63 15.79
C PRO A 137 16.39 -14.65 15.48
N PRO A 138 16.76 -15.89 15.09
CA PRO A 138 15.77 -16.93 14.77
C PRO A 138 14.86 -17.16 15.98
N ARG A 139 13.56 -16.90 15.80
CA ARG A 139 12.55 -17.14 16.83
C ARG A 139 12.10 -18.59 16.77
N VAL A 140 12.27 -19.30 17.88
CA VAL A 140 11.63 -20.61 18.11
C VAL A 140 10.16 -20.36 18.48
N GLY A 141 9.27 -20.70 17.55
CA GLY A 141 7.83 -20.91 17.80
C GLY A 141 6.94 -19.67 17.77
N ALA A 142 5.94 -19.68 16.87
CA ALA A 142 4.67 -19.02 17.11
C ALA A 142 3.57 -19.90 16.49
N ALA A 143 2.74 -20.45 17.37
CA ALA A 143 1.61 -21.31 17.06
C ALA A 143 0.58 -20.59 16.17
N GLY A 144 -0.06 -21.36 15.31
CA GLY A 144 -1.01 -20.90 14.31
C GLY A 144 -2.17 -20.10 14.91
N ILE A 145 -2.45 -18.96 14.29
CA ILE A 145 -3.69 -18.22 14.49
C ILE A 145 -4.82 -19.06 13.87
N PRO A 146 -5.89 -19.41 14.61
CA PRO A 146 -7.04 -20.07 14.01
C PRO A 146 -7.73 -19.09 13.04
N ALA A 147 -7.97 -19.55 11.80
CA ALA A 147 -8.61 -18.76 10.77
C ALA A 147 -10.06 -18.39 11.19
N PRO A 148 -10.46 -17.11 11.21
CA PRO A 148 -11.86 -16.76 11.19
C PRO A 148 -12.43 -17.04 9.79
N THR A 149 -13.47 -17.86 9.72
CA THR A 149 -14.22 -18.11 8.48
C THR A 149 -15.05 -16.87 8.16
N GLU A 150 -14.49 -15.92 7.40
CA GLU A 150 -15.21 -14.74 6.92
C GLU A 150 -15.24 -14.63 5.39
N PRO A 151 -16.34 -14.13 4.81
CA PRO A 151 -16.45 -13.90 3.38
C PRO A 151 -15.44 -12.84 2.90
N ALA A 152 -15.18 -12.81 1.59
CA ALA A 152 -14.27 -11.86 0.94
C ALA A 152 -14.49 -10.42 1.42
N PRO A 153 -13.42 -9.59 1.49
CA PRO A 153 -13.54 -8.24 2.00
C PRO A 153 -14.56 -7.42 1.21
N PRO A 154 -15.33 -6.55 1.88
CA PRO A 154 -16.41 -5.79 1.28
C PRO A 154 -15.96 -4.51 0.56
N ARG A 155 -16.90 -3.84 -0.12
CA ARG A 155 -16.65 -2.77 -1.11
C ARG A 155 -16.39 -1.38 -0.52
N ALA A 156 -15.34 -0.76 -1.07
CA ALA A 156 -15.10 0.67 -1.35
C ALA A 156 -14.83 1.61 -0.16
N VAL A 157 -13.56 1.76 0.22
CA VAL A 157 -13.11 2.84 1.10
C VAL A 157 -12.75 4.09 0.28
N PRO A 158 -13.26 5.28 0.63
CA PRO A 158 -12.78 6.53 0.05
C PRO A 158 -11.40 6.84 0.64
N ALA A 159 -10.35 6.51 -0.11
CA ALA A 159 -8.98 6.83 0.28
C ALA A 159 -8.80 8.35 0.36
N GLN A 160 -8.28 8.84 1.48
CA GLN A 160 -8.14 10.28 1.76
C GLN A 160 -7.16 10.93 0.77
N ALA A 161 -7.38 12.21 0.43
CA ALA A 161 -6.53 12.95 -0.49
C ALA A 161 -5.18 13.27 0.16
N ILE A 162 -4.12 12.59 -0.28
CA ILE A 162 -2.73 12.97 0.04
C ILE A 162 -2.27 13.95 -1.05
N PRO A 163 -1.84 15.18 -0.71
CA PRO A 163 -1.20 16.05 -1.69
C PRO A 163 0.09 15.39 -2.19
N PRO A 164 0.49 15.56 -3.47
CA PRO A 164 1.72 14.99 -3.97
C PRO A 164 2.89 15.43 -3.06
N SER A 165 3.70 14.45 -2.62
CA SER A 165 4.91 14.75 -1.85
C SER A 165 5.78 15.74 -2.63
N ALA A 166 6.03 16.90 -2.04
CA ALA A 166 6.96 17.88 -2.57
C ALA A 166 8.37 17.31 -2.46
N GLY A 167 8.89 16.75 -3.56
CA GLY A 167 10.28 16.29 -3.60
C GLY A 167 10.52 15.16 -4.58
N GLN A 168 10.44 15.47 -5.87
CA GLN A 168 11.27 14.85 -6.92
C GLN A 168 11.06 15.63 -8.23
N ALA A 169 11.50 16.89 -8.25
CA ALA A 169 11.70 17.61 -9.50
C ALA A 169 12.86 16.94 -10.24
N ARG A 170 12.53 16.25 -11.32
CA ARG A 170 13.52 15.67 -12.23
C ARG A 170 14.36 16.78 -12.87
N ARG A 171 15.68 16.76 -12.66
CA ARG A 171 16.63 17.31 -13.63
C ARG A 171 16.76 16.29 -14.76
N ALA A 172 16.06 16.52 -15.86
CA ALA A 172 16.36 15.91 -17.15
C ALA A 172 15.95 16.90 -18.24
N GLY A 173 16.93 17.62 -18.78
CA GLY A 173 16.68 18.56 -19.86
C GLY A 173 17.91 19.36 -20.24
N GLN A 174 18.91 18.74 -20.87
CA GLN A 174 19.54 19.33 -22.06
C GLN A 174 20.43 18.29 -22.76
N ALA A 175 19.91 17.67 -23.82
CA ALA A 175 20.74 17.11 -24.87
C ALA A 175 19.97 17.20 -26.19
N ARG A 176 20.57 17.94 -27.14
CA ARG A 176 20.51 17.85 -28.61
C ARG A 176 20.06 19.14 -29.30
N GLY A 177 21.00 19.66 -30.09
CA GLY A 177 20.83 20.75 -31.04
C GLY A 177 22.17 21.07 -31.70
N ARG A 178 22.65 20.18 -32.59
CA ARG A 178 23.70 20.47 -33.58
C ARG A 178 23.07 20.52 -34.98
N SER A 179 23.75 21.28 -35.84
CA SER A 179 23.58 21.52 -37.29
C SER A 179 22.79 22.79 -37.62
N ALA A 180 23.41 23.90 -38.03
CA ALA A 180 24.15 24.18 -39.29
C ALA A 180 23.20 24.23 -40.50
N ASP A 181 22.91 25.43 -41.02
CA ASP A 181 23.53 26.00 -42.22
C ASP A 181 22.84 27.34 -42.57
N GLY A 182 23.59 28.32 -43.06
CA GLY A 182 23.09 29.66 -43.32
C GLY A 182 24.06 30.50 -44.13
N ALA A 183 24.35 30.07 -45.35
CA ALA A 183 24.98 30.88 -46.39
C ALA A 183 23.91 31.75 -47.07
N ALA A 184 24.14 33.07 -47.14
CA ALA A 184 23.55 33.93 -48.16
C ALA A 184 24.42 35.17 -48.39
N ALA A 185 24.97 35.26 -49.59
CA ALA A 185 25.60 36.42 -50.18
C ALA A 185 24.54 37.29 -50.90
N GLY A 186 24.83 38.59 -51.03
CA GLY A 186 24.12 39.54 -51.89
C GLY A 186 24.62 40.95 -51.60
N GLN A 187 25.62 41.42 -52.36
CA GLN A 187 25.49 42.39 -53.46
C GLN A 187 25.20 43.80 -52.99
#